data_AF-A0A4P5TST3-F1
#
_entry.id   AF-A0A4P5TST3-F1
#
_cell.length_a   1.000
_cell.length_b   1.000
_cell.length_c   1.000
_cell.angle_alpha   90.00
_cell.angle_beta   90.00
_cell.angle_gamma   90.00
#
_symmetry.space_group_name_H-M   'P 1'
#
loop_
_entity.id
_entity.type
_entity.pdbx_description
1 polymer ?
#
loop_
_entity_poly.entity_id
_entity_poly.type
_entity_poly.pdbx_seq_one_letter_code
_entity_poly.pdbx_strand_id
1 'polypeptide(L)'
;MILMFCVILFIALISSKIGLIALLLILLVATVYSIYKIKSAALRTGILLLPLFVLLLILKSDIYDRVDRAIQSMTTTKNLNQNIESTALRITAIKTTVELIQANWLVGVGTGDVWGDLRRYYFVEGKSGCLKEKVIPHNQYLNSFAKHGIIGIAVLLVLLFFPLLKSYQQKNWLAFSFMLLLIMNCGVEDVFEVQNGVVFSSFFYAYFFLLL
;
A
#
# COMPACT_ATOMS: atom_id res chain seq x y z
N MET A 1 -8.15 22.19 14.27
CA MET A 1 -7.17 21.57 15.19
C MET A 1 -7.69 20.26 15.79
N ILE A 2 -8.89 20.23 16.39
CA ILE A 2 -9.46 19.02 17.02
C ILE A 2 -9.61 17.86 16.02
N LEU A 3 -10.19 18.11 14.83
CA LEU A 3 -10.34 17.08 13.79
C LEU A 3 -9.01 16.47 13.35
N MET A 4 -7.99 17.32 13.15
CA MET A 4 -6.66 16.88 12.73
C MET A 4 -5.98 16.02 13.82
N PHE A 5 -6.14 16.40 15.09
CA PHE A 5 -5.68 15.61 16.22
C PHE A 5 -6.39 14.26 16.32
N CYS A 6 -7.71 14.22 16.14
CA CYS A 6 -8.49 12.97 16.12
C CYS A 6 -8.04 12.03 14.99
N VAL A 7 -7.78 12.56 13.79
CA VAL A 7 -7.28 11.77 12.65
C VAL A 7 -5.90 11.19 12.93
N ILE A 8 -4.97 11.99 13.48
CA ILE A 8 -3.63 11.54 13.85
C ILE A 8 -3.69 10.44 14.92
N LEU A 9 -4.53 10.63 15.95
CA LEU A 9 -4.75 9.65 17.00
C LEU A 9 -5.33 8.34 16.43
N PHE A 10 -6.32 8.44 15.55
CA PHE A 10 -6.95 7.27 14.93
C PHE A 10 -5.96 6.47 14.07
N ILE A 11 -5.13 7.14 13.27
CA ILE A 11 -4.06 6.50 12.48
C ILE A 11 -3.04 5.81 13.40
N ALA A 12 -2.65 6.45 14.50
CA ALA A 12 -1.74 5.88 15.48
C ALA A 12 -2.35 4.63 16.17
N LEU A 13 -3.64 4.66 16.49
CA LEU A 13 -4.36 3.55 17.14
C LEU A 13 -4.61 2.37 16.21
N ILE A 14 -4.80 2.61 14.91
CA ILE A 14 -4.97 1.53 13.92
C ILE A 14 -3.69 0.68 13.79
N SER A 15 -2.52 1.20 14.20
CA SER A 15 -1.23 0.48 14.16
C SER A 15 -0.91 -0.14 12.78
N SER A 16 -1.54 0.38 11.72
CA SER A 16 -1.17 0.06 10.36
C SER A 16 0.18 0.73 10.12
N LYS A 17 1.23 -0.08 10.03
CA LYS A 17 2.62 0.39 9.86
C LYS A 17 2.76 1.26 8.60
N ILE A 18 1.95 1.02 7.57
CA ILE A 18 1.86 1.86 6.36
C ILE A 18 1.19 3.20 6.66
N GLY A 19 0.14 3.20 7.48
CA GLY A 19 -0.49 4.42 7.98
C GLY A 19 0.49 5.30 8.76
N LEU A 20 1.35 4.70 9.60
CA LEU A 20 2.42 5.41 10.32
C LEU A 20 3.49 5.98 9.39
N ILE A 21 3.92 5.23 8.38
CA ILE A 21 4.90 5.70 7.38
C ILE A 21 4.32 6.84 6.53
N ALA A 22 3.08 6.69 6.06
CA ALA A 22 2.40 7.73 5.30
C ALA A 22 2.18 8.99 6.15
N LEU A 23 1.81 8.83 7.43
CA LEU A 23 1.69 9.93 8.38
C LEU A 23 3.04 10.64 8.60
N LEU A 24 4.14 9.89 8.74
CA LEU A 24 5.47 10.46 8.88
C LEU A 24 5.86 11.30 7.65
N LEU A 25 5.61 10.80 6.44
CA LEU A 25 5.87 11.54 5.19
C LEU A 25 5.05 12.83 5.10
N ILE A 26 3.76 12.78 5.41
CA ILE A 26 2.88 13.95 5.41
C ILE A 26 3.34 14.97 6.44
N LEU A 27 3.68 14.52 7.66
CA LEU A 27 4.17 15.39 8.71
C LEU A 27 5.50 16.06 8.31
N LEU A 28 6.45 15.34 7.71
CA LEU A 28 7.71 15.93 7.25
C LEU A 28 7.47 17.07 6.25
N VAL A 29 6.63 16.85 5.23
CA VAL A 29 6.29 17.88 4.25
C VAL A 29 5.60 19.08 4.91
N ALA A 30 4.64 18.83 5.82
CA ALA A 30 3.94 19.88 6.55
C ALA A 30 4.88 20.69 7.47
N THR A 31 5.87 20.03 8.09
CA THR A 31 6.88 20.65 8.96
C THR A 31 7.75 21.60 8.14
N VAL A 32 8.27 21.13 7.00
CA VAL A 32 9.09 21.94 6.07
C VAL A 32 8.32 23.18 5.60
N TYR A 33 7.05 23.02 5.22
CA TYR A 33 6.21 24.14 4.81
C TYR A 33 5.97 25.16 5.93
N SER A 34 5.80 24.69 7.18
CA SER A 34 5.39 25.54 8.31
C SER A 34 6.54 26.29 8.98
N ILE A 35 7.79 25.81 8.86
CA ILE A 35 8.99 26.42 9.47
C ILE A 35 9.19 27.87 9.03
N TYR A 36 8.83 28.21 7.79
CA TYR A 36 8.98 29.56 7.24
C TYR A 36 7.84 30.51 7.59
N LYS A 37 6.68 29.99 8.04
CA LYS A 37 5.46 30.77 8.25
C LYS A 37 5.19 31.12 9.71
N ILE A 38 5.74 30.32 10.63
CA ILE A 38 5.47 30.44 12.08
C ILE A 38 6.57 31.25 12.76
N LYS A 39 6.18 32.40 13.33
CA LYS A 39 7.10 33.30 14.05
C LYS A 39 7.35 32.90 15.50
N SER A 40 6.43 32.15 16.13
CA SER A 40 6.59 31.75 17.53
C SER A 40 7.50 30.52 17.66
N ALA A 41 8.55 30.66 18.46
CA ALA A 41 9.53 29.59 18.68
C ALA A 41 8.90 28.33 19.29
N ALA A 42 7.92 28.48 20.19
CA ALA A 42 7.23 27.37 20.85
C ALA A 42 6.35 26.52 19.92
N LEU A 43 5.66 27.14 18.94
CA LEU A 43 4.91 26.35 17.94
C LEU A 43 5.86 25.67 16.95
N ARG A 44 6.97 26.33 16.59
CA ARG A 44 7.97 25.76 15.70
C ARG A 44 8.61 24.51 16.32
N THR A 45 8.95 24.55 17.59
CA THR A 45 9.49 23.38 18.32
C THR A 45 8.44 22.28 18.48
N GLY A 46 7.19 22.61 18.81
CA GLY A 46 6.10 21.61 18.91
C GLY A 46 5.84 20.87 17.60
N ILE A 47 5.89 21.56 16.45
CA ILE A 47 5.70 20.96 15.13
C ILE A 47 6.89 20.09 14.72
N LEU A 48 8.12 20.46 15.10
CA LEU A 48 9.33 19.64 14.87
C LEU A 48 9.36 18.35 15.70
N LEU A 49 8.72 18.33 16.87
CA LEU A 49 8.68 17.16 17.75
C LEU A 49 7.65 16.10 17.30
N LEU A 50 6.66 16.49 16.49
CA LEU A 50 5.60 15.58 15.99
C LEU A 50 6.14 14.47 15.07
N PRO A 51 6.93 14.77 14.01
CA PRO A 51 7.58 13.73 13.20
C PRO A 51 8.50 12.83 14.02
N LEU A 52 9.24 13.42 14.99
CA LEU A 52 10.14 12.67 15.86
C LEU A 52 9.37 11.67 16.73
N PHE A 53 8.23 12.07 17.29
CA PHE A 53 7.36 11.18 18.05
C PHE A 53 6.85 10.01 17.21
N VAL A 54 6.38 10.27 15.99
CA VAL A 54 5.93 9.21 15.06
C VAL A 54 7.08 8.28 14.68
N LEU A 55 8.29 8.81 14.46
CA LEU A 55 9.49 8.01 14.19
C LEU A 55 9.80 7.07 15.37
N LEU A 56 9.72 7.56 16.61
CA LEU A 56 9.93 6.72 17.81
C LEU A 56 8.89 5.59 17.92
N LEU A 57 7.63 5.85 17.55
CA LEU A 57 6.59 4.80 17.50
C LEU A 57 6.91 3.72 16.45
N ILE A 58 7.44 4.12 15.29
CA ILE A 58 7.88 3.20 14.23
C ILE A 58 9.08 2.36 14.73
N LEU A 59 10.08 2.99 15.34
CA LEU A 59 11.28 2.31 15.84
C LEU A 59 10.99 1.34 16.98
N LYS A 60 10.02 1.65 17.84
CA LYS A 60 9.56 0.73 18.90
C LYS A 60 8.77 -0.46 18.34
N SER A 61 8.25 -0.37 17.13
CA SER A 61 7.49 -1.47 16.53
C SER A 61 8.41 -2.60 16.05
N ASP A 62 7.89 -3.84 15.97
CA ASP A 62 8.63 -5.04 15.53
C ASP A 62 9.03 -5.04 14.03
N ILE A 63 9.32 -3.87 13.45
CA ILE A 63 9.74 -3.73 12.05
C ILE A 63 11.10 -4.39 11.84
N TYR A 64 12.06 -4.17 12.74
CA TYR A 64 13.41 -4.73 12.60
C TYR A 64 13.37 -6.25 12.46
N ASP A 65 12.73 -6.93 13.42
CA ASP A 65 12.59 -8.39 13.39
C ASP A 65 11.82 -8.90 12.17
N ARG A 66 10.87 -8.12 11.63
CA ARG A 66 10.14 -8.50 10.41
C ARG A 66 10.95 -8.29 9.13
N VAL A 67 11.80 -7.26 9.08
CA VAL A 67 12.70 -7.02 7.95
C VAL A 67 13.75 -8.13 7.90
N ASP A 68 14.37 -8.46 9.04
CA ASP A 68 15.32 -9.57 9.13
C ASP A 68 14.67 -10.90 8.73
N ARG A 69 13.44 -11.19 9.23
CA ARG A 69 12.66 -12.36 8.78
C ARG A 69 12.33 -12.32 7.29
N ALA A 70 11.96 -11.16 6.74
CA ALA A 70 11.69 -11.01 5.32
C ALA A 70 12.94 -11.32 4.47
N ILE A 71 14.10 -10.79 4.87
CA ILE A 71 15.39 -11.05 4.20
C ILE A 71 15.77 -12.53 4.30
N GLN A 72 15.65 -13.14 5.49
CA GLN A 72 15.92 -14.57 5.67
C GLN A 72 14.98 -15.47 4.86
N SER A 73 13.71 -15.09 4.71
CA SER A 73 12.74 -15.80 3.88
C SER A 73 13.01 -15.66 2.38
N MET A 74 13.76 -14.64 1.95
CA MET A 74 14.20 -14.48 0.56
C MET A 74 15.43 -15.36 0.24
N THR A 75 16.28 -15.65 1.23
CA THR A 75 17.53 -16.43 1.06
C THR A 75 17.38 -17.92 1.37
N THR A 76 16.41 -18.31 2.19
CA THR A 76 16.23 -19.71 2.62
C THR A 76 15.16 -20.42 1.79
N THR A 77 15.56 -21.09 0.71
CA THR A 77 14.66 -21.84 -0.19
C THR A 77 14.23 -23.22 0.35
N LYS A 78 14.68 -23.63 1.54
CA LYS A 78 14.45 -24.98 2.08
C LYS A 78 13.57 -24.94 3.33
N ASN A 79 12.34 -25.43 3.19
CA ASN A 79 11.34 -25.73 4.25
C ASN A 79 10.44 -24.57 4.73
N LEU A 80 9.57 -24.07 3.84
CA LEU A 80 8.37 -23.30 4.21
C LEU A 80 7.22 -24.18 4.76
N ASN A 81 7.48 -25.45 5.11
CA ASN A 81 6.43 -26.43 5.37
C ASN A 81 5.95 -26.53 6.83
N GLN A 82 6.59 -25.87 7.81
CA GLN A 82 6.24 -26.12 9.22
C GLN A 82 6.03 -24.90 10.12
N ASN A 83 6.45 -23.70 9.71
CA ASN A 83 6.03 -22.46 10.38
C ASN A 83 5.58 -21.47 9.31
N ILE A 84 4.26 -21.31 9.20
CA ILE A 84 3.62 -20.51 8.16
C ILE A 84 3.82 -19.03 8.51
N GLU A 85 4.98 -18.48 8.20
CA GLU A 85 5.19 -17.03 8.31
C GLU A 85 4.45 -16.32 7.18
N SER A 86 3.50 -15.46 7.55
CA SER A 86 2.66 -14.68 6.63
C SER A 86 3.48 -13.86 5.62
N THR A 87 4.63 -13.34 6.01
CA THR A 87 5.52 -12.55 5.13
C THR A 87 6.17 -13.42 4.05
N ALA A 88 6.68 -14.59 4.41
CA ALA A 88 7.34 -15.50 3.48
C ALA A 88 6.36 -16.03 2.42
N LEU A 89 5.13 -16.32 2.85
CA LEU A 89 4.04 -16.67 1.93
C LEU A 89 3.72 -15.55 0.94
N ARG A 90 3.64 -14.30 1.40
CA ARG A 90 3.38 -13.14 0.52
C ARG A 90 4.50 -12.94 -0.50
N ILE A 91 5.76 -13.07 -0.09
CA ILE A 91 6.90 -12.99 -1.02
C ILE A 91 6.79 -14.07 -2.09
N THR A 92 6.43 -15.28 -1.70
CA THR A 92 6.20 -16.39 -2.63
C THR A 92 5.04 -16.09 -3.58
N ALA A 93 3.93 -15.55 -3.07
CA ALA A 93 2.78 -15.15 -3.89
C ALA A 93 3.14 -14.06 -4.91
N ILE A 94 3.92 -13.06 -4.50
CA ILE A 94 4.43 -12.00 -5.40
C ILE A 94 5.27 -12.61 -6.52
N LYS A 95 6.27 -13.45 -6.19
CA LYS A 95 7.13 -14.10 -7.21
C LYS A 95 6.30 -14.90 -8.21
N THR A 96 5.36 -15.69 -7.70
CA THR A 96 4.47 -16.52 -8.54
C THR A 96 3.56 -15.67 -9.41
N THR A 97 3.06 -14.54 -8.90
CA THR A 97 2.26 -13.61 -9.69
C THR A 97 3.08 -12.97 -10.80
N VAL A 98 4.36 -12.66 -10.55
CA VAL A 98 5.26 -12.15 -11.59
C VAL A 98 5.50 -13.19 -12.69
N GLU A 99 5.71 -14.46 -12.34
CA GLU A 99 5.83 -15.56 -13.31
C GLU A 99 4.55 -15.72 -14.14
N LEU A 100 3.37 -15.62 -13.50
CA LEU A 100 2.08 -15.63 -14.18
C LEU A 100 1.93 -14.46 -15.16
N ILE A 101 2.33 -13.26 -14.75
CA ILE A 101 2.33 -12.06 -15.60
C ILE A 101 3.27 -12.27 -16.78
N GLN A 102 4.48 -12.80 -16.59
CA GLN A 102 5.41 -13.02 -17.69
C GLN A 102 4.83 -13.94 -18.78
N ALA A 103 4.07 -14.96 -18.39
CA ALA A 103 3.38 -15.85 -19.32
C ALA A 103 2.17 -15.20 -20.02
N ASN A 104 1.52 -14.21 -19.40
CA ASN A 104 0.23 -13.64 -19.85
C ASN A 104 0.22 -12.11 -19.93
N TRP A 105 1.38 -11.47 -20.15
CA TRP A 105 1.54 -10.02 -19.95
C TRP A 105 0.66 -9.16 -20.85
N LEU A 106 0.26 -9.66 -22.03
CA LEU A 106 -0.48 -8.85 -23.00
C LEU A 106 -1.95 -8.67 -22.59
N VAL A 107 -2.66 -9.76 -22.34
CA VAL A 107 -4.13 -9.76 -22.09
C VAL A 107 -4.47 -10.10 -20.64
N GLY A 108 -3.52 -10.66 -19.88
CA GLY A 108 -3.77 -11.23 -18.57
C GLY A 108 -4.52 -12.56 -18.66
N VAL A 109 -4.87 -13.10 -17.51
CA VAL A 109 -5.62 -14.37 -17.40
C VAL A 109 -7.11 -14.18 -17.14
N GLY A 110 -7.58 -12.95 -16.97
CA GLY A 110 -8.98 -12.63 -16.66
C GLY A 110 -9.28 -12.52 -15.16
N THR A 111 -10.35 -11.80 -14.83
CA THR A 111 -10.77 -11.49 -13.45
C THR A 111 -11.22 -12.71 -12.65
N GLY A 112 -11.84 -13.70 -13.29
CA GLY A 112 -12.31 -14.93 -12.66
C GLY A 112 -11.22 -15.98 -12.42
N ASP A 113 -10.12 -15.92 -13.17
CA ASP A 113 -9.19 -17.04 -13.29
C ASP A 113 -7.86 -16.84 -12.56
N VAL A 114 -7.53 -15.62 -12.09
CA VAL A 114 -6.25 -15.36 -11.39
C VAL A 114 -5.98 -16.30 -10.22
N TRP A 115 -6.98 -16.58 -9.38
CA TRP A 115 -6.80 -17.55 -8.30
C TRP A 115 -6.65 -18.98 -8.83
N GLY A 116 -7.36 -19.33 -9.90
CA GLY A 116 -7.26 -20.63 -10.56
C GLY A 116 -5.86 -20.88 -11.09
N ASP A 117 -5.28 -19.89 -11.78
CA ASP A 117 -3.94 -20.02 -12.35
C ASP A 117 -2.84 -19.91 -11.29
N LEU A 118 -2.94 -18.99 -10.31
CA LEU A 118 -2.01 -18.97 -9.18
C LEU A 118 -1.97 -20.32 -8.45
N ARG A 119 -3.13 -20.96 -8.26
CA ARG A 119 -3.22 -22.30 -7.65
C ARG A 119 -2.46 -23.35 -8.47
N ARG A 120 -2.55 -23.31 -9.80
CA ARG A 120 -1.82 -24.23 -10.68
C ARG A 120 -0.32 -24.07 -10.51
N TYR A 121 0.18 -22.84 -10.53
CA TYR A 121 1.60 -22.57 -10.28
C TYR A 121 2.05 -23.01 -8.88
N TYR A 122 1.25 -22.74 -7.85
CA TYR A 122 1.55 -23.22 -6.49
C TYR A 122 1.61 -24.75 -6.40
N PHE A 123 0.73 -25.45 -7.13
CA PHE A 123 0.72 -26.90 -7.15
C PHE A 123 1.95 -27.47 -7.87
N VAL A 124 2.24 -27.00 -9.07
CA VAL A 124 3.36 -27.47 -9.90
C VAL A 124 4.71 -27.25 -9.22
N GLU A 125 4.87 -26.13 -8.52
CA GLU A 125 6.13 -25.79 -7.84
C GLU A 125 6.21 -26.26 -6.39
N GLY A 126 5.24 -27.05 -5.93
CA GLY A 126 5.24 -27.62 -4.58
C GLY A 126 5.08 -26.60 -3.45
N LYS A 127 4.47 -25.43 -3.72
CA LYS A 127 4.23 -24.33 -2.77
C LYS A 127 2.98 -24.60 -1.91
N SER A 128 2.99 -25.70 -1.15
CA SER A 128 1.85 -26.22 -0.35
C SER A 128 1.26 -25.21 0.65
N GLY A 129 2.11 -24.38 1.28
CA GLY A 129 1.68 -23.34 2.22
C GLY A 129 0.84 -22.24 1.55
N CYS A 130 1.20 -21.81 0.35
CA CYS A 130 0.43 -20.80 -0.40
C CYS A 130 -0.90 -21.38 -0.90
N LEU A 131 -0.90 -22.66 -1.27
CA LEU A 131 -2.08 -23.40 -1.70
C LEU A 131 -3.12 -23.53 -0.57
N LYS A 132 -2.66 -23.91 0.63
CA LYS A 132 -3.52 -24.13 1.81
C LYS A 132 -4.16 -22.84 2.31
N GLU A 133 -3.36 -21.78 2.43
CA GLU A 133 -3.80 -20.49 2.98
C GLU A 133 -4.44 -19.56 1.94
N LYS A 134 -4.59 -20.02 0.70
CA LYS A 134 -5.15 -19.25 -0.44
C LYS A 134 -4.48 -17.89 -0.64
N VAL A 135 -3.15 -17.86 -0.63
CA VAL A 135 -2.38 -16.63 -0.55
C VAL A 135 -2.35 -15.90 -1.89
N ILE A 136 -2.75 -14.64 -1.87
CA ILE A 136 -2.64 -13.69 -2.97
C ILE A 136 -1.55 -12.65 -2.67
N PRO A 137 -0.98 -11.97 -3.69
CA PRO A 137 0.12 -11.02 -3.49
C PRO A 137 -0.25 -9.79 -2.65
N HIS A 138 -1.55 -9.49 -2.44
CA HIS A 138 -2.03 -8.25 -1.79
C HIS A 138 -1.37 -7.01 -2.38
N ASN A 139 -1.50 -6.84 -3.70
CA ASN A 139 -0.88 -5.75 -4.42
C ASN A 139 -1.73 -5.47 -5.66
N GLN A 140 -2.47 -4.36 -5.63
CA GLN A 140 -3.41 -3.99 -6.68
C GLN A 140 -2.72 -3.87 -8.05
N TYR A 141 -1.45 -3.44 -8.11
CA TYR A 141 -0.72 -3.33 -9.37
C TYR A 141 -0.43 -4.72 -9.99
N LEU A 142 0.14 -5.64 -9.21
CA LEU A 142 0.41 -7.00 -9.67
C LEU A 142 -0.88 -7.73 -10.01
N ASN A 143 -1.90 -7.58 -9.18
CA ASN A 143 -3.18 -8.24 -9.38
C ASN A 143 -3.88 -7.73 -10.65
N SER A 144 -3.92 -6.40 -10.86
CA SER A 144 -4.53 -5.82 -12.06
C SER A 144 -3.77 -6.20 -13.33
N PHE A 145 -2.43 -6.27 -13.26
CA PHE A 145 -1.60 -6.71 -14.39
C PHE A 145 -1.81 -8.20 -14.68
N ALA A 146 -1.84 -9.07 -13.67
CA ALA A 146 -2.12 -10.49 -13.87
C ALA A 146 -3.51 -10.72 -14.47
N LYS A 147 -4.54 -9.97 -14.02
CA LYS A 147 -5.91 -10.09 -14.52
C LYS A 147 -6.09 -9.60 -15.95
N HIS A 148 -5.50 -8.46 -16.29
CA HIS A 148 -5.89 -7.69 -17.48
C HIS A 148 -4.72 -7.31 -18.40
N GLY A 149 -3.53 -7.83 -18.12
CA GLY A 149 -2.33 -7.56 -18.91
C GLY A 149 -1.94 -6.08 -18.92
N ILE A 150 -1.25 -5.70 -19.98
CA ILE A 150 -0.69 -4.35 -20.14
C ILE A 150 -1.78 -3.27 -20.21
N ILE A 151 -2.95 -3.60 -20.75
CA ILE A 151 -4.07 -2.66 -20.87
C ILE A 151 -4.61 -2.33 -19.48
N GLY A 152 -4.87 -3.33 -18.64
CA GLY A 152 -5.44 -3.05 -17.32
C GLY A 152 -4.47 -2.33 -16.39
N ILE A 153 -3.18 -2.64 -16.43
CA ILE A 153 -2.20 -1.87 -15.65
C ILE A 153 -2.07 -0.43 -16.17
N ALA A 154 -2.12 -0.20 -17.48
CA ALA A 154 -2.13 1.15 -18.04
C ALA A 154 -3.37 1.95 -17.58
N VAL A 155 -4.56 1.34 -17.61
CA VAL A 155 -5.80 1.96 -17.11
C VAL A 155 -5.70 2.28 -15.62
N LEU A 156 -5.17 1.36 -14.81
CA LEU A 156 -4.96 1.59 -13.38
C LEU A 156 -4.00 2.76 -13.13
N LEU A 157 -2.89 2.82 -13.86
CA LEU A 157 -1.93 3.92 -13.73
C LEU A 157 -2.55 5.26 -14.13
N VAL A 158 -3.35 5.31 -15.20
CA VAL A 158 -4.07 6.53 -15.58
C VAL A 158 -5.07 6.91 -14.48
N LEU A 159 -5.86 5.97 -13.98
CA LEU A 159 -6.84 6.19 -12.90
C LEU A 159 -6.19 6.76 -11.63
N LEU A 160 -4.95 6.38 -11.33
CA LEU A 160 -4.25 6.83 -10.13
C LEU A 160 -3.45 8.12 -10.34
N PHE A 161 -2.70 8.23 -11.43
CA PHE A 161 -1.74 9.34 -11.61
C PHE A 161 -2.35 10.56 -12.29
N PHE A 162 -3.36 10.41 -13.16
CA PHE A 162 -4.04 11.55 -13.77
C PHE A 162 -4.69 12.49 -12.72
N PRO A 163 -5.56 12.00 -11.79
CA PRO A 163 -6.15 12.86 -10.76
C PRO A 163 -5.11 13.41 -9.77
N LEU A 164 -4.01 12.69 -9.51
CA LEU A 164 -2.91 13.17 -8.69
C LEU A 164 -2.26 14.42 -9.31
N LEU A 165 -1.93 14.37 -10.60
CA LEU A 165 -1.35 15.49 -11.34
C LEU A 165 -2.32 16.67 -11.41
N LYS A 166 -3.60 16.40 -11.69
CA LYS A 166 -4.66 17.43 -11.70
C LYS A 166 -4.78 18.13 -10.34
N SER A 167 -4.78 17.37 -9.25
CA SER A 167 -4.85 17.91 -7.88
C SER A 167 -3.65 18.82 -7.56
N TYR A 168 -2.45 18.45 -8.02
CA TYR A 168 -1.25 19.26 -7.86
C TYR A 168 -1.35 20.58 -8.64
N GLN A 169 -1.76 20.54 -9.91
CA GLN A 169 -1.92 21.72 -10.75
C GLN A 169 -2.96 22.70 -10.18
N GLN A 170 -4.06 22.17 -9.65
CA GLN A 170 -5.13 22.96 -9.02
C GLN A 170 -4.77 23.43 -7.61
N LYS A 171 -3.60 23.06 -7.08
CA LYS A 171 -3.17 23.30 -5.69
C LYS A 171 -4.19 22.78 -4.65
N ASN A 172 -4.96 21.77 -5.02
CA ASN A 172 -5.87 21.08 -4.10
C ASN A 172 -5.07 20.05 -3.30
N TRP A 173 -4.41 20.52 -2.25
CA TRP A 173 -3.53 19.70 -1.40
C TRP A 173 -4.27 18.57 -0.70
N LEU A 174 -5.58 18.72 -0.46
CA LEU A 174 -6.39 17.68 0.18
C LEU A 174 -6.63 16.50 -0.78
N ALA A 175 -7.07 16.78 -2.01
CA ALA A 175 -7.22 15.76 -3.06
C ALA A 175 -5.88 15.10 -3.42
N PHE A 176 -4.80 15.90 -3.49
CA PHE A 176 -3.45 15.40 -3.72
C PHE A 176 -3.01 14.40 -2.63
N SER A 177 -3.22 14.74 -1.36
CA SER A 177 -2.86 13.88 -0.22
C SER A 177 -3.68 12.59 -0.21
N PHE A 178 -4.98 12.68 -0.52
CA PHE A 178 -5.85 11.50 -0.69
C PHE A 178 -5.34 10.56 -1.79
N MET A 179 -5.00 11.11 -2.96
CA MET A 179 -4.49 10.30 -4.06
C MET A 179 -3.15 9.64 -3.72
N LEU A 180 -2.25 10.35 -3.03
CA LEU A 180 -0.98 9.78 -2.57
C LEU A 180 -1.21 8.59 -1.63
N LEU A 181 -2.14 8.74 -0.67
CA LEU A 181 -2.52 7.66 0.24
C LEU A 181 -3.11 6.45 -0.51
N LEU A 182 -4.00 6.70 -1.48
CA LEU A 182 -4.61 5.65 -2.28
C LEU A 182 -3.56 4.87 -3.09
N ILE A 183 -2.61 5.58 -3.72
CA ILE A 183 -1.50 5.00 -4.50
C ILE A 183 -0.61 4.13 -3.62
N MET A 184 -0.25 4.60 -2.42
CA MET A 184 0.55 3.83 -1.47
C MET A 184 -0.20 2.58 -1.00
N ASN A 185 -1.50 2.70 -0.72
CA ASN A 185 -2.31 1.58 -0.24
C ASN A 185 -2.47 0.48 -1.32
N CYS A 186 -2.61 0.88 -2.60
CA CYS A 186 -2.60 -0.08 -3.73
C CYS A 186 -1.31 -0.92 -3.80
N GLY A 187 -0.21 -0.46 -3.21
CA GLY A 187 1.05 -1.21 -3.16
C GLY A 187 1.05 -2.37 -2.15
N VAL A 188 0.12 -2.37 -1.20
CA VAL A 188 0.09 -3.36 -0.10
C VAL A 188 -1.27 -4.02 0.10
N GLU A 189 -2.30 -3.57 -0.62
CA GLU A 189 -3.64 -4.16 -0.58
C GLU A 189 -4.29 -4.11 -1.96
N ASP A 190 -5.23 -5.04 -2.18
CA ASP A 190 -6.11 -5.06 -3.36
C ASP A 190 -7.31 -4.12 -3.14
N VAL A 191 -7.04 -2.82 -3.06
CA VAL A 191 -8.00 -1.76 -2.68
C VAL A 191 -9.28 -1.79 -3.53
N PHE A 192 -9.19 -2.12 -4.82
CA PHE A 192 -10.34 -2.13 -5.73
C PHE A 192 -11.06 -3.48 -5.80
N GLU A 193 -10.61 -4.47 -5.04
CA GLU A 193 -11.25 -5.79 -4.96
C GLU A 193 -11.98 -5.98 -3.64
N VAL A 194 -11.46 -5.38 -2.57
CA VAL A 194 -12.05 -5.48 -1.24
C VAL A 194 -13.14 -4.42 -1.06
N GLN A 195 -14.32 -4.83 -0.60
CA GLN A 195 -15.50 -3.96 -0.44
C GLN A 195 -15.19 -2.64 0.29
N ASN A 196 -14.49 -2.69 1.42
CA ASN A 196 -14.15 -1.50 2.20
C ASN A 196 -13.26 -0.54 1.40
N GLY A 197 -12.30 -1.07 0.63
CA GLY A 197 -11.43 -0.28 -0.22
C GLY A 197 -12.19 0.37 -1.37
N VAL A 198 -13.10 -0.37 -2.01
CA VAL A 198 -13.95 0.13 -3.11
C VAL A 198 -14.87 1.25 -2.61
N VAL A 199 -15.57 1.05 -1.50
CA VAL A 199 -16.50 2.07 -0.94
C VAL A 199 -15.72 3.33 -0.55
N PHE A 200 -14.59 3.18 0.15
CA PHE A 200 -13.76 4.30 0.56
C PHE A 200 -13.22 5.07 -0.66
N SER A 201 -12.59 4.37 -1.59
CA SER A 201 -11.98 5.00 -2.76
C SER A 201 -13.02 5.66 -3.66
N SER A 202 -14.12 4.99 -4.00
CA SER A 202 -15.18 5.54 -4.86
C SER A 202 -15.82 6.79 -4.28
N PHE A 203 -16.15 6.81 -2.98
CA PHE A 203 -16.75 7.97 -2.32
C PHE A 203 -15.84 9.20 -2.39
N PHE A 204 -14.58 9.08 -1.96
CA PHE A 204 -13.66 10.22 -1.94
C PHE A 204 -13.23 10.65 -3.34
N TYR A 205 -13.12 9.70 -4.27
CA TYR A 205 -12.84 10.02 -5.67
C TYR A 205 -13.98 10.85 -6.28
N ALA A 206 -15.24 10.47 -6.05
CA ALA A 206 -16.39 11.25 -6.50
C ALA A 206 -16.44 12.64 -5.83
N TYR A 207 -16.21 12.69 -4.52
CA TYR A 207 -16.21 13.95 -3.77
C TYR A 207 -15.16 14.95 -4.28
N PHE A 208 -13.93 14.52 -4.54
CA PHE A 208 -12.85 15.42 -4.93
C PHE A 208 -12.81 15.79 -6.41
N PHE A 209 -13.30 14.92 -7.30
CA PHE A 209 -13.10 15.08 -8.74
C PHE A 209 -14.37 15.22 -9.58
N LEU A 210 -15.54 14.89 -9.02
CA LEU A 210 -16.83 15.03 -9.70
C LEU A 210 -17.71 16.13 -9.08
N LEU A 211 -17.67 16.30 -7.76
CA LEU A 211 -18.51 17.27 -7.05
C LEU A 211 -17.84 18.63 -6.79
N LEU A 212 -16.50 18.67 -6.70
CA LEU A 212 -15.67 19.86 -6.52
C LEU A 212 -14.96 20.23 -7.82
#